data_AF-A0A9W7G1K8-F1
#
_entry.id   AF-A0A9W7G1K8-F1
#
_cell.length_a   1.000
_cell.length_b   1.000
_cell.length_c   1.000
_cell.angle_alpha   90.00
_cell.angle_beta   90.00
_cell.angle_gamma   90.00
#
_symmetry.space_group_name_H-M   'P 1'
#
loop_
_entity.id
_entity.type
_entity.pdbx_description
1 polymer ?
#
loop_
_entity_poly.entity_id
_entity_poly.type
_entity_poly.pdbx_seq_one_letter_code
_entity_poly.pdbx_strand_id
1 'polypeptide(L)'
;MTLAYHLPPTNNPSIIVVGARKEATLPKKYWSPSYQSFSFIGPACPPLRSCKEGSTSFRYSPGLLTSPPNDGEAAVLFHPGLGHHLHKNGWLPALSILKDHTLRTSRPLLFTHYSEADLERDAVVVEEVFGSDERLEVRVESNEWMDLKDLKEEDEGEGETFANMFCVTVTRRA
;
A
#
# COMPACT_ATOMS: atom_id res chain seq x y z
N MET A 1 -12.80 8.18 -2.84
CA MET A 1 -13.11 6.74 -2.98
C MET A 1 -11.97 5.94 -2.34
N THR A 2 -12.27 5.01 -1.44
CA THR A 2 -11.33 4.35 -0.51
C THR A 2 -10.37 3.38 -1.24
N LEU A 3 -9.08 3.30 -0.82
CA LEU A 3 -8.04 2.35 -1.34
C LEU A 3 -8.53 0.91 -1.57
N ALA A 4 -9.58 0.53 -0.86
CA ALA A 4 -10.19 -0.78 -0.83
C ALA A 4 -10.93 -1.23 -2.10
N TYR A 5 -11.25 -0.36 -3.06
CA TYR A 5 -11.97 -0.80 -4.27
C TYR A 5 -11.08 -1.48 -5.31
N HIS A 6 -9.75 -1.32 -5.21
CA HIS A 6 -8.79 -2.01 -6.09
C HIS A 6 -8.43 -3.42 -5.59
N LEU A 7 -8.84 -3.79 -4.38
CA LEU A 7 -8.52 -5.08 -3.77
C LEU A 7 -9.79 -5.96 -3.76
N PRO A 8 -9.76 -7.16 -4.38
CA PRO A 8 -10.94 -8.00 -4.43
C PRO A 8 -11.36 -8.44 -3.03
N PRO A 9 -12.67 -8.60 -2.77
CA PRO A 9 -13.18 -9.10 -1.50
C PRO A 9 -12.56 -10.47 -1.18
N THR A 10 -12.13 -10.64 0.05
CA THR A 10 -11.42 -11.83 0.52
C THR A 10 -12.27 -12.57 1.55
N ASN A 11 -12.25 -13.91 1.54
CA ASN A 11 -12.87 -14.71 2.60
C ASN A 11 -12.26 -14.41 3.99
N ASN A 12 -11.05 -13.85 4.03
CA ASN A 12 -10.40 -13.40 5.25
C ASN A 12 -9.94 -11.93 5.08
N PRO A 13 -10.74 -10.96 5.55
CA PRO A 13 -10.58 -9.54 5.26
C PRO A 13 -9.37 -8.91 5.97
N SER A 14 -8.16 -9.27 5.52
CA SER A 14 -6.89 -8.79 6.04
C SER A 14 -6.06 -8.09 4.95
N ILE A 15 -5.51 -6.93 5.29
CA ILE A 15 -4.59 -6.16 4.47
C ILE A 15 -3.23 -6.10 5.16
N ILE A 16 -2.18 -6.29 4.37
CA ILE A 16 -0.82 -5.94 4.76
C ILE A 16 -0.41 -4.63 4.08
N VAL A 17 0.05 -3.67 4.87
CA VAL A 17 0.55 -2.37 4.42
C VAL A 17 2.05 -2.34 4.64
N VAL A 18 2.80 -2.41 3.55
CA VAL A 18 4.26 -2.49 3.52
C VAL A 18 4.85 -1.10 3.27
N GLY A 19 5.97 -0.79 3.91
CA GLY A 19 6.54 0.57 3.88
C GLY A 19 5.82 1.55 4.77
N ALA A 20 4.96 1.04 5.65
CA ALA A 20 4.12 1.86 6.49
C ALA A 20 4.98 2.79 7.35
N ARG A 21 4.85 4.09 7.08
CA ARG A 21 5.31 5.17 7.95
C ARG A 21 4.21 5.55 8.93
N LYS A 22 4.47 6.51 9.83
CA LYS A 22 3.44 7.02 10.77
C LYS A 22 2.21 7.52 10.01
N GLU A 23 2.41 8.03 8.81
CA GLU A 23 1.41 8.55 7.88
C GLU A 23 0.55 7.46 7.22
N ALA A 24 1.06 6.22 7.15
CA ALA A 24 0.32 5.08 6.62
C ALA A 24 -0.76 4.59 7.58
N THR A 25 -0.69 4.99 8.85
CA THR A 25 -1.70 4.65 9.87
C THR A 25 -2.90 5.57 9.72
N LEU A 26 -3.52 5.56 8.53
CA LEU A 26 -4.71 6.36 8.25
C LEU A 26 -5.82 5.99 9.25
N PRO A 27 -6.59 6.97 9.76
CA PRO A 27 -7.78 6.70 10.55
C PRO A 27 -8.73 5.70 9.86
N LYS A 28 -9.47 4.92 10.67
CA LYS A 28 -10.38 3.85 10.22
C LYS A 28 -11.32 4.27 9.07
N LYS A 29 -11.79 5.53 9.06
CA LYS A 29 -12.68 6.08 8.02
C LYS A 29 -12.11 6.00 6.60
N TYR A 30 -10.79 5.90 6.46
CA TYR A 30 -10.09 5.82 5.18
C TYR A 30 -9.80 4.39 4.72
N TRP A 31 -10.22 3.38 5.50
CA TRP A 31 -10.15 1.97 5.12
C TRP A 31 -11.56 1.42 4.94
N SER A 32 -11.76 0.47 4.01
CA SER A 32 -13.10 -0.07 3.79
C SER A 32 -13.59 -0.84 5.02
N PRO A 33 -14.88 -0.69 5.39
CA PRO A 33 -15.50 -1.46 6.46
C PRO A 33 -15.47 -2.98 6.21
N SER A 34 -15.22 -3.41 4.97
CA SER A 34 -15.07 -4.82 4.62
C SER A 34 -13.80 -5.46 5.20
N TYR A 35 -12.79 -4.68 5.61
CA TYR A 35 -11.53 -5.18 6.17
C TYR A 35 -11.55 -5.22 7.71
N GLN A 36 -11.20 -6.37 8.30
CA GLN A 36 -11.22 -6.62 9.75
C GLN A 36 -9.81 -6.68 10.36
N SER A 37 -8.76 -6.81 9.56
CA SER A 37 -7.38 -6.91 10.02
C SER A 37 -6.45 -6.07 9.14
N PHE A 38 -5.55 -5.33 9.78
CA PHE A 38 -4.52 -4.54 9.14
C PHE A 38 -3.17 -4.82 9.79
N SER A 39 -2.18 -5.19 8.98
CA SER A 39 -0.79 -5.35 9.42
C SER A 39 0.10 -4.33 8.74
N PHE A 40 0.63 -3.39 9.51
CA PHE A 40 1.55 -2.36 9.04
C PHE A 40 2.99 -2.82 9.30
N ILE A 41 3.78 -2.87 8.23
CA ILE A 41 5.19 -3.25 8.26
C ILE A 41 6.02 -2.13 7.67
N GLY A 42 6.94 -1.58 8.44
CA GLY A 42 7.82 -0.53 7.95
C GLY A 42 8.85 -0.07 8.98
N PRO A 43 9.97 0.52 8.55
CA PRO A 43 11.03 0.97 9.47
C PRO A 43 10.57 2.08 10.42
N ALA A 44 9.56 2.86 10.01
CA ALA A 44 8.96 3.94 10.80
C ALA A 44 7.65 3.54 11.50
N CYS A 45 7.27 2.27 11.47
CA CYS A 45 6.16 1.78 12.27
C CYS A 45 6.50 1.89 13.76
N PRO A 46 5.52 2.27 14.62
CA PRO A 46 5.72 2.23 16.05
C PRO A 46 6.09 0.80 16.50
N PRO A 47 6.93 0.65 17.54
CA PRO A 47 7.30 -0.66 18.07
C PRO A 47 6.06 -1.46 18.43
N LEU A 48 6.12 -2.78 18.15
CA LEU A 48 5.04 -3.76 18.20
C LEU A 48 3.88 -3.36 19.10
N ARG A 49 2.85 -2.79 18.49
CA ARG A 49 1.58 -2.46 19.11
C ARG A 49 0.51 -3.27 18.39
N SER A 50 -0.37 -3.92 19.15
CA SER A 50 -1.62 -4.43 18.63
C SER A 50 -2.75 -3.65 19.28
N CYS A 51 -3.65 -3.09 18.49
CA CYS A 51 -4.85 -2.46 19.01
C CYS A 51 -6.08 -2.95 18.26
N LYS A 52 -7.24 -2.76 18.88
CA LYS A 52 -8.55 -3.05 18.28
C LYS A 52 -9.40 -1.79 18.34
N GLU A 53 -10.13 -1.52 17.29
CA GLU A 53 -11.10 -0.42 17.19
C GLU A 53 -12.44 -0.97 16.68
N GLY A 54 -13.36 -1.24 17.60
CA GLY A 54 -14.55 -2.03 17.32
C GLY A 54 -14.18 -3.46 16.94
N SER A 55 -14.65 -3.93 15.78
CA SER A 55 -14.33 -5.25 15.22
C SER A 55 -13.02 -5.32 14.45
N THR A 56 -12.35 -4.18 14.21
CA THR A 56 -11.14 -4.11 13.40
C THR A 56 -9.90 -4.26 14.26
N SER A 57 -8.93 -5.06 13.81
CA SER A 57 -7.63 -5.28 14.45
C SER A 57 -6.51 -4.63 13.66
N PHE A 58 -5.56 -4.03 14.37
CA PHE A 58 -4.38 -3.37 13.81
C PHE A 58 -3.13 -3.95 14.47
N ARG A 59 -2.13 -4.27 13.65
CA ARG A 59 -0.82 -4.74 14.07
C ARG A 59 0.25 -3.88 13.44
N TYR A 60 1.23 -3.45 14.23
CA TYR A 60 2.38 -2.68 13.76
C TYR A 60 3.65 -3.52 13.95
N SER A 61 4.51 -3.56 12.95
CA SER A 61 5.74 -4.34 12.97
C SER A 61 6.88 -3.51 12.39
N PRO A 62 7.81 -3.01 13.22
CA PRO A 62 8.95 -2.27 12.71
C PRO A 62 9.86 -3.17 11.89
N GLY A 63 10.38 -2.66 10.79
CA GLY A 63 11.35 -3.37 9.94
C GLY A 63 10.88 -3.57 8.51
N LEU A 64 11.55 -4.49 7.81
CA LEU A 64 11.27 -4.83 6.41
C LEU A 64 10.37 -6.05 6.33
N LEU A 65 9.65 -6.19 5.21
CA LEU A 65 8.92 -7.41 4.89
C LEU A 65 9.93 -8.54 4.63
N THR A 66 9.93 -9.57 5.48
CA THR A 66 10.83 -10.73 5.38
C THR A 66 10.13 -12.03 5.01
N SER A 67 8.80 -12.05 5.02
CA SER A 67 7.99 -13.22 4.69
C SER A 67 6.83 -12.83 3.77
N PRO A 68 6.38 -13.74 2.88
CA PRO A 68 5.23 -13.48 2.04
C PRO A 68 3.96 -13.25 2.87
N PRO A 69 3.03 -12.40 2.39
CA PRO A 69 1.69 -12.34 2.95
C PRO A 69 0.99 -13.69 2.84
N ASN A 70 -0.02 -13.91 3.67
CA ASN A 70 -0.85 -15.10 3.54
C ASN A 70 -1.70 -15.04 2.26
N ASP A 71 -2.17 -16.19 1.80
CA ASP A 71 -2.88 -16.33 0.51
C ASP A 71 -4.22 -15.59 0.48
N GLY A 72 -4.81 -15.38 1.67
CA GLY A 72 -6.02 -14.59 1.85
C GLY A 72 -5.79 -13.08 1.93
N GLU A 73 -4.54 -12.65 2.10
CA GLU A 73 -4.22 -11.24 2.36
C GLU A 73 -4.00 -10.46 1.08
N ALA A 74 -4.54 -9.25 1.06
CA ALA A 74 -4.21 -8.26 0.05
C ALA A 74 -3.01 -7.41 0.51
N ALA A 75 -2.17 -6.97 -0.42
CA ALA A 75 -0.97 -6.21 -0.12
C ALA A 75 -1.00 -4.81 -0.73
N VAL A 76 -0.55 -3.84 0.06
CA VAL A 76 -0.41 -2.43 -0.33
C VAL A 76 0.98 -1.95 0.03
N LEU A 77 1.67 -1.27 -0.88
CA LEU A 77 2.90 -0.52 -0.59
C LEU A 77 2.53 0.95 -0.46
N PHE A 78 2.66 1.47 0.76
CA PHE A 78 2.25 2.83 1.07
C PHE A 78 3.43 3.79 0.93
N HIS A 79 3.37 4.71 -0.03
CA HIS A 79 4.41 5.73 -0.30
C HIS A 79 5.83 5.15 -0.23
N PRO A 80 6.15 4.11 -1.02
CA PRO A 80 7.37 3.33 -0.82
C PRO A 80 8.65 4.11 -1.15
N GLY A 81 8.60 5.05 -2.11
CA GLY A 81 9.76 5.83 -2.53
C GLY A 81 10.83 4.94 -3.16
N LEU A 82 10.39 3.98 -3.99
CA LEU A 82 11.23 2.98 -4.66
C LEU A 82 12.32 3.62 -5.53
N GLY A 83 11.98 4.69 -6.24
CA GLY A 83 12.88 5.42 -7.12
C GLY A 83 13.77 6.43 -6.40
N HIS A 84 13.62 6.60 -5.07
CA HIS A 84 14.47 7.50 -4.30
C HIS A 84 15.86 6.86 -4.09
N HIS A 85 16.93 7.56 -4.47
CA HIS A 85 18.32 7.07 -4.41
C HIS A 85 18.74 6.52 -3.03
N LEU A 86 18.22 7.10 -1.94
CA LEU A 86 18.49 6.62 -0.58
C LEU A 86 17.83 5.27 -0.26
N HIS A 87 16.74 4.89 -0.95
CA HIS A 87 15.87 3.78 -0.55
C HIS A 87 15.80 2.64 -1.58
N LYS A 88 16.20 2.87 -2.85
CA LYS A 88 16.06 1.90 -3.96
C LYS A 88 16.56 0.49 -3.65
N ASN A 89 17.74 0.36 -3.03
CA ASN A 89 18.35 -0.95 -2.77
C ASN A 89 17.70 -1.73 -1.61
N GLY A 90 17.00 -1.05 -0.70
CA GLY A 90 16.35 -1.69 0.46
C GLY A 90 15.06 -2.43 0.09
N TRP A 91 14.46 -2.09 -1.05
CA TRP A 91 13.14 -2.56 -1.45
C TRP A 91 13.13 -3.88 -2.23
N LEU A 92 14.22 -4.19 -2.94
CA LEU A 92 14.29 -5.35 -3.84
C LEU A 92 13.86 -6.68 -3.19
N PRO A 93 14.29 -7.01 -1.95
CA PRO A 93 13.83 -8.25 -1.31
C PRO A 93 12.31 -8.27 -1.08
N ALA A 94 11.73 -7.16 -0.61
CA ALA A 94 10.30 -7.05 -0.37
C ALA A 94 9.50 -7.11 -1.67
N LEU A 95 9.98 -6.44 -2.74
CA LEU A 95 9.33 -6.48 -4.05
C LEU A 95 9.32 -7.90 -4.63
N SER A 96 10.40 -8.67 -4.47
CA SER A 96 10.44 -10.07 -4.90
C SER A 96 9.40 -10.91 -4.16
N ILE A 97 9.30 -10.77 -2.85
CA ILE A 97 8.31 -11.47 -2.02
C ILE A 97 6.88 -11.16 -2.49
N LEU A 98 6.60 -9.90 -2.79
CA LEU A 98 5.29 -9.43 -3.22
C LEU A 98 4.96 -9.86 -4.65
N LYS A 99 5.95 -9.88 -5.55
CA LYS A 99 5.83 -10.45 -6.90
C LYS A 99 5.41 -11.91 -6.85
N ASP A 100 6.10 -12.72 -6.04
CA ASP A 100 5.78 -14.13 -5.88
C ASP A 100 4.37 -14.34 -5.29
N HIS A 101 3.97 -13.49 -4.34
CA HIS A 101 2.60 -13.49 -3.80
C HIS A 101 1.55 -13.22 -4.87
N THR A 102 1.70 -12.16 -5.67
CA THR A 102 0.77 -11.80 -6.74
C THR A 102 0.67 -12.91 -7.79
N LEU A 103 1.80 -13.49 -8.20
CA LEU A 103 1.81 -14.60 -9.15
C LEU A 103 1.06 -15.84 -8.63
N ARG A 104 1.29 -16.17 -7.36
CA ARG A 104 0.74 -17.36 -6.71
C ARG A 104 -0.75 -17.25 -6.40
N THR A 105 -1.20 -16.08 -5.98
CA THR A 105 -2.56 -15.85 -5.48
C THR A 105 -3.47 -15.14 -6.48
N SER A 106 -2.90 -14.61 -7.58
CA SER A 106 -3.57 -13.71 -8.52
C SER A 106 -4.14 -12.44 -7.86
N ARG A 107 -3.69 -12.09 -6.65
CA ARG A 107 -4.15 -10.89 -5.95
C ARG A 107 -3.40 -9.66 -6.43
N PRO A 108 -4.11 -8.54 -6.68
CA PRO A 108 -3.47 -7.29 -7.06
C PRO A 108 -2.55 -6.78 -5.95
N LEU A 109 -1.44 -6.18 -6.36
CA LEU A 109 -0.58 -5.38 -5.52
C LEU A 109 -0.82 -3.91 -5.82
N LEU A 110 -1.07 -3.11 -4.79
CA LEU A 110 -1.32 -1.69 -4.92
C LEU A 110 -0.15 -0.88 -4.36
N PHE A 111 0.37 0.06 -5.14
CA PHE A 111 1.38 1.02 -4.71
C PHE A 111 0.72 2.39 -4.65
N THR A 112 0.95 3.14 -3.58
CA THR A 112 0.36 4.47 -3.41
C THR A 112 1.42 5.56 -3.40
N HIS A 113 1.07 6.75 -3.90
CA HIS A 113 2.00 7.88 -4.00
C HIS A 113 1.33 9.20 -3.63
N TYR A 114 2.12 10.09 -3.02
CA TYR A 114 1.66 11.42 -2.64
C TYR A 114 1.64 12.39 -3.83
N SER A 115 2.66 12.33 -4.69
CA SER A 115 2.82 13.24 -5.83
C SER A 115 3.04 12.47 -7.14
N GLU A 116 2.76 13.14 -8.26
CA GLU A 116 3.03 12.61 -9.59
C GLU A 116 4.53 12.34 -9.79
N ALA A 117 5.39 13.22 -9.28
CA ALA A 117 6.84 13.04 -9.33
C ALA A 117 7.33 11.83 -8.51
N ASP A 118 6.65 11.45 -7.43
CA ASP A 118 6.91 10.19 -6.73
C ASP A 118 6.42 8.99 -7.56
N LEU A 119 5.23 9.09 -8.16
CA LEU A 119 4.68 8.07 -9.03
C LEU A 119 5.61 7.75 -10.20
N GLU A 120 6.05 8.76 -10.96
CA GLU A 120 6.89 8.57 -12.14
C GLU A 120 8.19 7.84 -11.80
N ARG A 121 8.83 8.23 -10.69
CA ARG A 121 10.07 7.60 -10.23
C ARG A 121 9.87 6.16 -9.78
N ASP A 122 8.80 5.89 -9.04
CA ASP A 122 8.51 4.56 -8.53
C ASP A 122 8.00 3.64 -9.64
N ALA A 123 7.24 4.15 -10.60
CA ALA A 123 6.73 3.43 -11.76
C ALA A 123 7.87 2.84 -12.62
N VAL A 124 8.97 3.58 -12.80
CA VAL A 124 10.17 3.04 -13.48
C VAL A 124 10.70 1.79 -12.77
N VAL A 125 10.78 1.82 -11.44
CA VAL A 125 11.26 0.67 -10.65
C VAL A 125 10.25 -0.48 -10.69
N VAL A 126 8.96 -0.19 -10.63
CA VAL A 126 7.91 -1.21 -10.76
C VAL A 126 7.98 -1.86 -12.15
N GLU A 127 8.16 -1.09 -13.22
CA GLU A 127 8.30 -1.63 -14.57
C GLU A 127 9.55 -2.50 -14.70
N GLU A 128 10.70 -2.06 -14.16
CA GLU A 128 11.94 -2.84 -14.11
C GLU A 128 11.75 -4.21 -13.43
N VAL A 129 11.03 -4.24 -12.31
CA VAL A 129 10.88 -5.45 -11.46
C VAL A 129 9.76 -6.37 -11.92
N PHE A 130 8.62 -5.81 -12.34
CA PHE A 130 7.39 -6.54 -12.63
C PHE A 130 7.08 -6.63 -14.13
N GLY A 131 7.40 -5.61 -14.92
CA GLY A 131 7.02 -5.50 -16.34
C GLY A 131 7.68 -6.52 -17.27
N SER A 132 8.84 -7.05 -16.88
CA SER A 132 9.53 -8.13 -17.62
C SER A 132 8.86 -9.51 -17.48
N ASP A 133 7.93 -9.67 -16.53
CA ASP A 133 7.20 -10.93 -16.34
C ASP A 133 5.90 -10.90 -17.15
N GLU A 134 5.85 -11.67 -18.23
CA GLU A 134 4.70 -11.74 -19.15
C GLU A 134 3.39 -12.17 -18.47
N ARG A 135 3.47 -12.78 -17.28
CA ARG A 135 2.30 -13.19 -16.49
C ARG A 135 1.72 -12.04 -15.68
N LEU A 136 2.39 -10.90 -15.65
CA LEU A 136 1.98 -9.71 -14.91
C LEU A 136 1.59 -8.57 -15.84
N GLU A 137 0.76 -7.69 -15.31
CA GLU A 137 0.37 -6.43 -15.94
C GLU A 137 0.54 -5.32 -14.91
N VAL A 138 1.31 -4.30 -15.30
CA VAL A 138 1.51 -3.07 -14.53
C VAL A 138 0.59 -2.00 -15.11
N ARG A 139 -0.24 -1.38 -14.27
CA ARG A 139 -1.10 -0.27 -14.65
C ARG A 139 -0.80 0.92 -13.76
N VAL A 140 -0.57 2.06 -14.39
CA VAL A 140 -0.41 3.35 -13.70
C VAL A 140 -1.73 4.09 -13.79
N GLU A 141 -2.30 4.46 -12.65
CA GLU A 141 -3.61 5.08 -12.54
C GLU A 141 -3.49 6.35 -11.67
N SER A 142 -4.13 7.44 -12.10
CA SER A 142 -4.36 8.59 -11.22
C SER A 142 -5.59 8.29 -10.37
N ASN A 143 -5.47 8.52 -9.06
CA ASN A 143 -6.59 8.50 -8.14
C ASN A 143 -6.95 9.95 -7.80
N GLU A 144 -7.69 10.60 -8.70
CA GLU A 144 -8.13 11.99 -8.54
C GLU A 144 -9.12 12.21 -7.38
N TRP A 145 -9.46 11.15 -6.62
CA TRP A 145 -10.64 11.14 -5.76
C TRP A 145 -10.45 11.53 -4.29
N MET A 146 -9.25 11.96 -3.88
CA MET A 146 -9.04 12.61 -2.57
C MET A 146 -7.81 13.53 -2.62
N ASP A 147 -7.92 14.67 -3.32
CA ASP A 147 -7.17 15.84 -2.87
C ASP A 147 -7.90 16.32 -1.60
N LEU A 148 -7.25 16.17 -0.44
CA LEU A 148 -7.81 16.65 0.84
C LEU A 148 -7.98 18.18 0.86
N LYS A 149 -7.56 18.90 -0.19
CA LYS A 149 -7.98 20.29 -0.41
C LYS A 149 -9.49 20.46 -0.44
N ASP A 150 -10.26 19.46 -0.89
CA ASP A 150 -11.73 19.52 -0.89
C ASP A 150 -12.36 19.18 0.48
N LEU A 151 -11.56 18.79 1.48
CA LEU A 151 -11.98 18.55 2.86
C LEU A 151 -11.61 19.71 3.81
N LYS A 152 -11.00 20.79 3.28
CA LYS A 152 -10.55 21.96 4.05
C LYS A 152 -11.63 22.99 4.40
N GLU A 153 -12.92 22.63 4.39
CA GLU A 153 -13.96 23.56 4.85
C GLU A 153 -14.27 23.47 6.36
N GLU A 154 -13.77 22.48 7.12
CA GLU A 154 -14.22 22.33 8.53
C GLU A 154 -13.19 22.18 9.65
N ASP A 155 -11.87 22.25 9.44
CA ASP A 155 -10.96 22.33 10.61
C ASP A 155 -9.65 23.09 10.34
N GLU A 156 -9.55 24.30 10.90
CA GLU A 156 -8.30 25.05 11.06
C GLU A 156 -7.47 24.41 12.18
N GLY A 157 -6.80 23.30 11.87
CA GLY A 157 -5.82 22.66 12.75
C GLY A 157 -4.68 22.10 11.90
N GLU A 158 -3.44 22.39 12.32
CA GLU A 158 -2.15 21.99 11.71
C GLU A 158 -2.23 20.84 10.68
N GLY A 159 -1.98 21.18 9.41
CA GLY A 159 -2.37 20.38 8.25
C GLY A 159 -1.82 18.96 8.20
N GLU A 160 -2.66 18.00 8.56
CA GLU A 160 -2.46 16.58 8.26
C GLU A 160 -2.75 16.34 6.77
N THR A 161 -1.71 16.51 5.95
CA THR A 161 -1.80 16.45 4.49
C THR A 161 -1.63 15.00 4.05
N PHE A 162 -2.70 14.20 3.88
CA PHE A 162 -2.57 12.86 3.29
C PHE A 162 -3.75 12.49 2.40
N ALA A 163 -3.49 12.05 1.16
CA ALA A 163 -3.58 10.61 0.82
C ALA A 163 -3.53 10.36 -0.71
N ASN A 164 -2.51 9.63 -1.17
CA ASN A 164 -2.58 8.71 -2.31
C ASN A 164 -3.28 9.23 -3.58
N MET A 165 -2.77 10.32 -4.16
CA MET A 165 -3.29 10.88 -5.41
C MET A 165 -3.04 9.98 -6.63
N PHE A 166 -2.09 9.05 -6.53
CA PHE A 166 -1.70 8.19 -7.64
C PHE A 166 -1.45 6.77 -7.16
N CYS A 167 -1.78 5.80 -8.02
CA CYS A 167 -1.52 4.40 -7.77
C CYS A 167 -0.85 3.68 -8.94
N VAL A 168 -0.09 2.66 -8.60
CA VAL A 168 0.32 1.63 -9.54
C VAL A 168 -0.30 0.33 -9.08
N THR A 169 -0.93 -0.39 -10.00
CA THR A 169 -1.52 -1.69 -9.74
C THR A 169 -0.75 -2.74 -10.52
N VAL A 170 -0.31 -3.80 -9.84
CA VAL A 170 0.26 -4.98 -10.47
C VAL A 170 -0.73 -6.12 -10.34
N THR A 171 -1.15 -6.70 -11.46
CA THR A 171 -2.09 -7.83 -11.51
C THR A 171 -1.48 -9.00 -12.28
N ARG A 172 -1.98 -10.20 -12.01
CA ARG A 172 -1.68 -11.36 -12.86
C ARG A 172 -2.60 -11.32 -14.08
N ARG A 173 -2.03 -11.53 -15.27
CA ARG A 173 -2.81 -11.69 -16.52
C ARG A 173 -3.70 -12.91 -16.43
N ALA A 174 -4.91 -12.79 -16.97
CA ALA A 174 -5.91 -13.85 -17.05
C ALA A 174 -5.49 -14.97 -18.02
#